data_AF-A0A4W5JW62-F1
#
_entry.id   AF-A0A4W5JW62-F1
#
_cell.length_a   1.000
_cell.length_b   1.000
_cell.length_c   1.000
_cell.angle_alpha   90.00
_cell.angle_beta   90.00
_cell.angle_gamma   90.00
#
_symmetry.space_group_name_H-M   'P 1'
#
loop_
_entity.id
_entity.type
_entity.pdbx_description
1 polymer ?
#
loop_
_entity_poly.entity_id
_entity_poly.type
_entity_poly.pdbx_seq_one_letter_code
_entity_poly.pdbx_strand_id
1 'polypeptide(L)'
;MGVLVCGVLVLTLICQSHSLDGATNPLHRFKRYQESASSEPNDCTTRTRQPMVLSKSGNFSLDVRMPGVSPTASDTYLCVAVPVPTTRDAYIVDFEPHASMDTAHHMLLYGCRTPVSTTNYWDCGSAKGTCEDEASIMYAWARNAPPTRLPPDVGFKVGGKSRITYFVLQIHYGDVHAFRDHHRDCSGLTLRMTSKPQPFIAGMYLMMSVTTIIPPGNKVTNADVACTYNSYPIYPFAFRTHTHKLGQVVSGYRIRDGKWTLIGRQTPQLPQAFYPATKGINVKYGDTLAARCVFTGEGRTTKTYIGGTSDDEMCNFYMMYYMESRHAAPFQECMEDGSKELFQNIPPEANVPITVPPEMMMHHMMHSAGAPATPEHQDDMALLQPKREEEEVLDQGELAWRNHILHNETTCIPNGTLFLL
;
A
#
# COMPACT_ATOMS: atom_id res chain seq x y z
N MET A 1 37.08 -37.58 46.47
CA MET A 1 37.97 -37.34 47.63
C MET A 1 39.21 -36.62 47.12
N GLY A 2 39.48 -35.42 47.63
CA GLY A 2 40.84 -34.86 47.71
C GLY A 2 41.33 -33.98 46.56
N VAL A 3 41.07 -32.68 46.69
CA VAL A 3 41.88 -31.59 46.11
C VAL A 3 43.20 -31.51 46.89
N LEU A 4 44.34 -31.23 46.23
CA LEU A 4 45.45 -30.53 46.87
C LEU A 4 46.20 -29.61 45.90
N VAL A 5 46.51 -28.43 46.43
CA VAL A 5 47.05 -27.20 45.84
C VAL A 5 48.56 -27.11 46.09
N CYS A 6 49.31 -26.48 45.18
CA CYS A 6 50.48 -25.58 45.39
C CYS A 6 51.28 -25.49 44.07
N GLY A 7 51.76 -24.36 43.54
CA GLY A 7 51.88 -23.00 44.07
C GLY A 7 53.33 -22.49 43.91
N VAL A 8 53.52 -21.53 42.99
CA VAL A 8 54.58 -20.48 42.93
C VAL A 8 55.99 -20.87 42.43
N LEU A 9 56.43 -20.26 41.31
CA LEU A 9 57.58 -19.32 41.31
C LEU A 9 57.71 -18.54 39.98
N VAL A 10 57.90 -17.24 40.15
CA VAL A 10 58.00 -16.16 39.17
C VAL A 10 59.47 -15.91 38.82
N LEU A 11 59.78 -15.60 37.56
CA LEU A 11 60.98 -14.83 37.20
C LEU A 11 60.73 -14.04 35.90
N THR A 12 60.79 -12.73 36.05
CA THR A 12 60.65 -11.66 35.06
C THR A 12 61.97 -11.37 34.35
N LEU A 13 61.92 -11.09 33.04
CA LEU A 13 62.98 -10.35 32.33
C LEU A 13 62.34 -9.33 31.38
N ILE A 14 62.79 -8.09 31.55
CA ILE A 14 62.32 -6.82 30.96
C ILE A 14 63.13 -6.55 29.69
N CYS A 15 62.47 -6.10 28.62
CA CYS A 15 63.03 -5.05 27.75
C CYS A 15 61.90 -4.32 26.99
N GLN A 16 62.04 -3.00 26.97
CA GLN A 16 61.06 -1.99 26.59
C GLN A 16 61.21 -1.52 25.13
N SER A 17 60.08 -1.15 24.53
CA SER A 17 59.87 0.10 23.77
C SER A 17 58.35 0.32 23.67
N HIS A 18 57.77 1.22 24.48
CA HIS A 18 57.50 2.64 24.17
C HIS A 18 56.67 2.81 22.88
N SER A 19 55.42 3.33 22.88
CA SER A 19 54.74 4.22 23.82
C SER A 19 53.20 4.22 23.65
N LEU A 20 52.52 4.38 24.80
CA LEU A 20 51.36 5.25 25.16
C LEU A 20 50.22 5.49 24.15
N ASP A 21 48.97 5.73 24.51
CA ASP A 21 48.07 5.69 25.69
C ASP A 21 46.73 6.22 25.08
N GLY A 22 45.53 5.95 25.54
CA GLY A 22 45.09 5.41 26.81
C GLY A 22 43.58 5.16 26.78
N ALA A 23 43.15 4.58 27.90
CA ALA A 23 41.86 3.99 28.19
C ALA A 23 40.67 4.97 28.21
N THR A 24 39.45 4.45 28.03
CA THR A 24 38.47 4.24 29.12
C THR A 24 37.16 3.63 28.59
N ASN A 25 36.46 2.94 29.50
CA ASN A 25 35.42 1.93 29.28
C ASN A 25 33.99 2.58 29.33
N PRO A 26 32.86 1.84 29.50
CA PRO A 26 31.84 1.61 28.48
C PRO A 26 30.46 2.17 28.84
N LEU A 27 29.77 2.92 27.97
CA LEU A 27 28.34 3.23 28.19
C LEU A 27 27.59 3.44 26.86
N HIS A 28 26.39 2.83 26.82
CA HIS A 28 25.24 3.06 25.95
C HIS A 28 25.38 4.11 24.83
N ARG A 29 25.28 3.66 23.58
CA ARG A 29 25.09 4.56 22.43
C ARG A 29 23.70 4.36 21.83
N PHE A 30 22.75 5.16 22.29
CA PHE A 30 21.61 5.60 21.48
C PHE A 30 22.16 6.21 20.19
N LYS A 31 22.02 5.51 19.06
CA LYS A 31 22.40 6.06 17.75
C LYS A 31 21.20 6.84 17.21
N ARG A 32 21.19 8.13 17.55
CA ARG A 32 20.39 9.18 16.92
C ARG A 32 20.58 9.08 15.40
N TYR A 33 19.49 8.85 14.69
CA TYR A 33 19.40 8.88 13.24
C TYR A 33 19.63 10.34 12.83
N GLN A 34 20.81 10.65 12.32
CA GLN A 34 21.13 11.97 11.80
C GLN A 34 21.31 11.82 10.29
N GLU A 35 20.43 12.50 9.58
CA GLU A 35 20.34 12.60 8.13
C GLU A 35 21.71 12.88 7.50
N SER A 36 22.13 12.00 6.59
CA SER A 36 23.08 12.36 5.55
C SER A 36 22.29 12.98 4.39
N ALA A 37 22.02 14.28 4.51
CA ALA A 37 21.64 15.11 3.38
C ALA A 37 22.88 15.31 2.49
N SER A 38 23.00 14.46 1.47
CA SER A 38 23.76 14.75 0.25
C SER A 38 23.08 14.01 -0.90
N SER A 39 21.97 14.58 -1.37
CA SER A 39 21.31 14.15 -2.60
C SER A 39 22.20 14.53 -3.79
N GLU A 40 22.81 13.53 -4.43
CA GLU A 40 23.36 13.73 -5.76
C GLU A 40 22.24 14.12 -6.74
N PRO A 41 22.56 14.87 -7.83
CA PRO A 41 21.55 15.28 -8.80
C PRO A 41 20.88 14.05 -9.41
N ASN A 42 19.56 14.11 -9.65
CA ASN A 42 18.75 13.10 -10.33
C ASN A 42 19.32 12.76 -11.71
N ASP A 43 20.34 11.91 -11.75
CA ASP A 43 20.88 11.44 -13.00
C ASP A 43 20.18 10.16 -13.42
N CYS A 44 19.17 10.33 -14.29
CA CYS A 44 18.55 9.25 -15.02
C CYS A 44 19.54 8.46 -15.91
N THR A 45 20.79 8.93 -16.07
CA THR A 45 21.79 8.37 -16.98
C THR A 45 22.71 7.31 -16.34
N THR A 46 22.17 6.20 -15.84
CA THR A 46 23.02 4.99 -15.66
C THR A 46 22.33 3.61 -15.60
N ARG A 47 21.14 3.40 -16.18
CA ARG A 47 20.55 2.03 -16.25
C ARG A 47 19.84 1.72 -17.58
N THR A 48 20.52 1.88 -18.70
CA THR A 48 20.08 1.31 -20.00
C THR A 48 20.21 -0.22 -20.06
N ARG A 49 20.82 -0.85 -19.05
CA ARG A 49 20.63 -2.28 -18.73
C ARG A 49 20.04 -2.37 -17.33
N GLN A 50 18.79 -2.81 -17.23
CA GLN A 50 18.16 -3.16 -15.96
C GLN A 50 19.01 -4.26 -15.29
N PRO A 51 19.75 -3.96 -14.21
CA PRO A 51 20.62 -4.95 -13.59
C PRO A 51 19.74 -5.86 -12.73
N MET A 52 19.43 -7.05 -13.24
CA MET A 52 18.91 -8.13 -12.40
C MET A 52 20.04 -8.53 -11.44
N VAL A 53 19.98 -8.04 -10.20
CA VAL A 53 20.93 -8.42 -9.16
C VAL A 53 20.54 -9.81 -8.66
N LEU A 54 21.07 -10.84 -9.31
CA LEU A 54 20.84 -12.23 -8.93
C LEU A 54 21.74 -12.58 -7.74
N SER A 55 21.16 -12.75 -6.55
CA SER A 55 21.87 -13.31 -5.40
C SER A 55 21.97 -14.83 -5.55
N LYS A 56 23.07 -15.42 -5.06
CA LYS A 56 23.26 -16.89 -5.01
C LYS A 56 22.16 -17.64 -4.24
N SER A 57 21.30 -16.93 -3.52
CA SER A 57 20.19 -17.46 -2.71
C SER A 57 18.86 -17.66 -3.47
N GLY A 58 18.80 -17.36 -4.78
CA GLY A 58 17.54 -17.35 -5.53
C GLY A 58 16.67 -16.12 -5.26
N ASN A 59 17.18 -15.17 -4.47
CA ASN A 59 16.61 -13.83 -4.33
C ASN A 59 17.18 -12.91 -5.40
N PHE A 60 16.34 -12.02 -5.91
CA PHE A 60 16.73 -11.02 -6.90
C PHE A 60 15.87 -9.78 -6.75
N SER A 61 16.25 -8.71 -7.43
CA SER A 61 15.47 -7.47 -7.47
C SER A 61 15.25 -7.03 -8.90
N LEU A 62 14.08 -6.42 -9.13
CA LEU A 62 13.70 -5.85 -10.42
C LEU A 62 13.33 -4.39 -10.23
N ASP A 63 14.00 -3.50 -10.94
CA ASP A 63 13.61 -2.09 -10.97
C ASP A 63 12.62 -1.85 -12.10
N VAL A 64 11.48 -1.27 -11.76
CA VAL A 64 10.46 -0.81 -12.69
C VAL A 64 10.44 0.71 -12.57
N ARG A 65 11.07 1.42 -13.51
CA ARG A 65 11.27 2.88 -13.47
C ARG A 65 10.77 3.54 -14.74
N MET A 66 10.31 4.78 -14.62
CA MET A 66 10.05 5.62 -15.78
C MET A 66 11.36 5.91 -16.54
N PRO A 67 11.34 5.91 -17.88
CA PRO A 67 12.54 6.06 -18.70
C PRO A 67 12.94 7.55 -18.88
N GLY A 68 13.01 8.31 -17.79
CA GLY A 68 13.33 9.74 -17.80
C GLY A 68 12.22 10.55 -18.49
N VAL A 69 11.03 10.60 -17.91
CA VAL A 69 9.90 11.33 -18.51
C VAL A 69 9.88 12.79 -18.06
N SER A 70 9.28 13.67 -18.87
CA SER A 70 9.03 15.07 -18.51
C SER A 70 7.60 15.44 -18.92
N PRO A 71 6.60 15.15 -18.09
CA PRO A 71 5.21 15.48 -18.37
C PRO A 71 5.03 16.99 -18.59
N THR A 72 4.24 17.37 -19.59
CA THR A 72 4.01 18.77 -19.96
C THR A 72 2.65 19.31 -19.51
N ALA A 73 1.76 18.43 -19.02
CA ALA A 73 0.43 18.78 -18.54
C ALA A 73 0.20 18.19 -17.14
N SER A 74 -0.41 18.98 -16.26
CA SER A 74 -0.89 18.50 -14.96
C SER A 74 -1.92 17.39 -15.12
N ASP A 75 -2.08 16.56 -14.08
CA ASP A 75 -2.94 15.37 -14.07
C ASP A 75 -2.61 14.35 -15.19
N THR A 76 -1.33 14.21 -15.56
CA THR A 76 -0.90 13.22 -16.56
C THR A 76 -0.65 11.86 -15.90
N TYR A 77 -1.14 10.78 -16.51
CA TYR A 77 -0.91 9.40 -16.09
C TYR A 77 -0.04 8.69 -17.12
N LEU A 78 1.21 8.40 -16.75
CA LEU A 78 2.13 7.66 -17.61
C LEU A 78 2.26 6.23 -17.12
N CYS A 79 2.38 5.30 -18.08
CA CYS A 79 2.64 3.90 -17.82
C CYS A 79 3.90 3.41 -18.51
N VAL A 80 4.59 2.47 -17.87
CA VAL A 80 5.70 1.69 -18.44
C VAL A 80 5.48 0.21 -18.14
N ALA A 81 5.78 -0.66 -19.10
CA ALA A 81 5.69 -2.10 -18.94
C ALA A 81 7.08 -2.75 -18.88
N VAL A 82 7.26 -3.69 -17.97
CA VAL A 82 8.50 -4.48 -17.83
C VAL A 82 8.13 -5.96 -17.74
N PRO A 83 8.76 -6.86 -18.52
CA PRO A 83 8.49 -8.28 -18.41
C PRO A 83 8.95 -8.85 -17.06
N VAL A 84 8.24 -9.85 -16.55
CA VAL A 84 8.72 -10.65 -15.41
C VAL A 84 10.05 -11.30 -15.82
N PRO A 85 11.14 -11.19 -15.04
CA PRO A 85 12.50 -11.55 -15.47
C PRO A 85 12.76 -13.07 -15.45
N THR A 86 11.70 -13.88 -15.46
CA THR A 86 11.77 -15.34 -15.41
C THR A 86 10.52 -15.95 -16.02
N THR A 87 10.69 -17.11 -16.66
CA THR A 87 9.59 -17.94 -17.16
C THR A 87 9.10 -18.96 -16.13
N ARG A 88 9.74 -19.04 -14.95
CA ARG A 88 9.35 -19.92 -13.84
C ARG A 88 8.56 -19.16 -12.78
N ASP A 89 7.93 -19.89 -11.87
CA ASP A 89 7.27 -19.29 -10.71
C ASP A 89 8.27 -18.45 -9.89
N ALA A 90 7.87 -17.22 -9.58
CA ALA A 90 8.59 -16.32 -8.68
C ALA A 90 7.61 -15.57 -7.79
N TYR A 91 8.13 -14.96 -6.73
CA TYR A 91 7.33 -14.34 -5.68
C TYR A 91 7.87 -12.95 -5.36
N ILE A 92 7.00 -11.94 -5.42
CA ILE A 92 7.31 -10.61 -4.91
C ILE A 92 7.06 -10.62 -3.41
N VAL A 93 8.08 -10.29 -2.63
CA VAL A 93 8.06 -10.35 -1.16
C VAL A 93 8.23 -8.97 -0.52
N ASP A 94 8.59 -7.95 -1.28
CA ASP A 94 8.61 -6.56 -0.81
C ASP A 94 8.54 -5.57 -1.97
N PHE A 95 8.07 -4.36 -1.69
CA PHE A 95 7.97 -3.24 -2.62
C PHE A 95 8.72 -2.04 -2.06
N GLU A 96 9.73 -1.55 -2.78
CA GLU A 96 10.53 -0.40 -2.38
C GLU A 96 10.20 0.77 -3.32
N PRO A 97 9.44 1.79 -2.87
CA PRO A 97 9.09 2.92 -3.71
C PRO A 97 10.25 3.91 -3.82
N HIS A 98 10.44 4.44 -5.02
CA HIS A 98 11.40 5.47 -5.34
C HIS A 98 10.70 6.57 -6.13
N ALA A 99 9.99 7.42 -5.41
CA ALA A 99 9.29 8.56 -5.99
C ALA A 99 10.10 9.83 -5.76
N SER A 100 10.18 10.68 -6.78
CA SER A 100 10.50 12.09 -6.58
C SER A 100 9.31 12.74 -5.89
N MET A 101 9.54 13.19 -4.65
CA MET A 101 8.49 13.73 -3.78
C MET A 101 7.91 15.04 -4.30
N ASP A 102 8.53 15.68 -5.30
CA ASP A 102 8.03 16.91 -5.90
C ASP A 102 7.11 16.63 -7.08
N THR A 103 7.33 15.54 -7.83
CA THR A 103 6.66 15.28 -9.12
C THR A 103 5.56 14.22 -9.04
N ALA A 104 5.81 13.09 -8.36
CA ALA A 104 4.88 11.97 -8.34
C ALA A 104 3.80 12.20 -7.28
N HIS A 105 2.53 12.08 -7.67
CA HIS A 105 1.38 12.18 -6.78
C HIS A 105 1.02 10.81 -6.18
N HIS A 106 0.93 9.78 -7.03
CA HIS A 106 0.82 8.39 -6.62
C HIS A 106 1.36 7.44 -7.70
N MET A 107 1.68 6.21 -7.31
CA MET A 107 2.15 5.14 -8.18
C MET A 107 1.32 3.88 -7.97
N LEU A 108 0.93 3.20 -9.04
CA LEU A 108 0.20 1.93 -9.01
C LEU A 108 0.98 0.88 -9.79
N LEU A 109 1.12 -0.32 -9.24
CA LEU A 109 1.71 -1.46 -9.93
C LEU A 109 0.63 -2.48 -10.24
N TYR A 110 0.53 -2.83 -11.51
CA TYR A 110 -0.34 -3.89 -12.01
C TYR A 110 0.49 -5.07 -12.52
N GLY A 111 -0.07 -6.27 -12.42
CA GLY A 111 0.38 -7.46 -13.12
C GLY A 111 -0.65 -7.86 -14.17
N CYS A 112 -0.20 -8.20 -15.37
CA CYS A 112 -1.06 -8.72 -16.43
C CYS A 112 -0.28 -9.56 -17.44
N ARG A 113 -0.97 -10.11 -18.44
CA ARG A 113 -0.34 -10.89 -19.50
C ARG A 113 0.08 -10.03 -20.69
N THR A 114 -0.78 -9.09 -21.07
CA THR A 114 -0.66 -8.31 -22.29
C THR A 114 -0.81 -6.83 -21.96
N PRO A 115 0.31 -6.12 -21.68
CA PRO A 115 0.25 -4.67 -21.51
C PRO A 115 -0.13 -4.01 -22.84
N VAL A 116 -0.77 -2.84 -22.76
CA VAL A 116 -1.19 -2.06 -23.95
C VAL A 116 0.00 -1.65 -24.83
N SER A 117 1.16 -1.42 -24.22
CA SER A 117 2.41 -1.20 -24.93
C SER A 117 3.56 -1.86 -24.18
N THR A 118 4.52 -2.38 -24.96
CA THR A 118 5.82 -2.84 -24.46
C THR A 118 6.97 -1.90 -24.88
N THR A 119 6.64 -0.84 -25.62
CA THR A 119 7.61 0.11 -26.15
C THR A 119 7.60 1.38 -25.32
N ASN A 120 8.73 1.67 -24.68
CA ASN A 120 8.96 2.89 -23.89
C ASN A 120 7.86 3.09 -22.83
N TYR A 121 7.24 4.28 -22.78
CA TYR A 121 6.11 4.63 -21.92
C TYR A 121 4.94 5.14 -22.76
N TRP A 122 3.74 5.17 -22.19
CA TRP A 122 2.54 5.73 -22.84
C TRP A 122 1.63 6.45 -21.85
N ASP A 123 0.72 7.27 -22.36
CA ASP A 123 -0.39 7.82 -21.57
C ASP A 123 -1.47 6.75 -21.36
N CYS A 124 -1.64 6.34 -20.11
CA CYS A 124 -2.60 5.33 -19.69
C CYS A 124 -3.76 5.88 -18.86
N GLY A 125 -3.84 7.21 -18.68
CA GLY A 125 -5.05 7.87 -18.17
C GLY A 125 -6.10 8.09 -19.26
N SER A 126 -5.66 8.03 -20.52
CA SER A 126 -6.53 8.02 -21.70
C SER A 126 -7.21 6.65 -21.93
N ALA A 127 -8.05 6.57 -22.97
CA ALA A 127 -8.77 5.35 -23.38
C ALA A 127 -7.89 4.11 -23.64
N LYS A 128 -6.58 4.28 -23.76
CA LYS A 128 -5.62 3.17 -23.93
C LYS A 128 -5.56 2.24 -22.71
N GLY A 129 -5.70 2.76 -21.49
CA GLY A 129 -5.61 1.97 -20.26
C GLY A 129 -4.22 1.38 -19.99
N THR A 130 -4.17 0.40 -19.08
CA THR A 130 -2.93 -0.22 -18.57
C THR A 130 -2.61 -1.56 -19.25
N CYS A 131 -3.57 -2.48 -19.28
CA CYS A 131 -3.46 -3.80 -19.89
C CYS A 131 -4.62 -4.04 -20.86
N GLU A 132 -4.38 -4.80 -21.93
CA GLU A 132 -5.43 -5.25 -22.85
C GLU A 132 -6.27 -6.37 -22.21
N ASP A 133 -5.63 -7.18 -21.36
CA ASP A 133 -6.28 -8.13 -20.47
C ASP A 133 -6.52 -7.54 -19.07
N GLU A 134 -7.02 -8.38 -18.16
CA GLU A 134 -7.34 -7.97 -16.80
C GLU A 134 -6.10 -7.47 -16.03
N ALA A 135 -6.13 -6.19 -15.65
CA ALA A 135 -5.07 -5.57 -14.87
C ALA A 135 -5.21 -5.90 -13.38
N SER A 136 -4.32 -6.74 -12.86
CA SER A 136 -4.33 -7.12 -11.45
C SER A 136 -3.50 -6.14 -10.61
N ILE A 137 -4.14 -5.26 -9.84
CA ILE A 137 -3.41 -4.34 -8.94
C ILE A 137 -2.67 -5.14 -7.85
N MET A 138 -1.38 -4.84 -7.69
CA MET A 138 -0.49 -5.54 -6.75
C MET A 138 0.04 -4.61 -5.65
N TYR A 139 0.21 -3.32 -5.97
CA TYR A 139 0.76 -2.34 -5.04
C TYR A 139 0.26 -0.93 -5.38
N ALA A 140 0.16 -0.09 -4.36
CA ALA A 140 -0.13 1.32 -4.49
C ALA A 140 0.74 2.12 -3.51
N TRP A 141 1.35 3.18 -4.01
CA TRP A 141 2.05 4.19 -3.22
C TRP A 141 1.36 5.53 -3.43
N ALA A 142 1.28 6.32 -2.38
CA ALA A 142 0.85 7.71 -2.48
C ALA A 142 1.75 8.57 -1.58
N ARG A 143 1.94 9.83 -2.00
CA ARG A 143 2.72 10.79 -1.22
C ARG A 143 2.17 10.87 0.21
N ASN A 144 3.06 10.87 1.21
CA ASN A 144 2.72 10.96 2.64
C ASN A 144 1.93 9.77 3.24
N ALA A 145 1.69 8.70 2.47
CA ALA A 145 1.09 7.50 3.01
C ALA A 145 2.13 6.60 3.71
N PRO A 146 1.75 5.88 4.80
CA PRO A 146 2.61 4.85 5.37
C PRO A 146 2.96 3.77 4.33
N PRO A 147 4.19 3.22 4.35
CA PRO A 147 4.56 2.14 3.45
C PRO A 147 3.78 0.86 3.80
N THR A 148 3.19 0.24 2.79
CA THR A 148 2.60 -1.10 2.93
C THR A 148 3.69 -2.16 2.86
N ARG A 149 3.86 -2.95 3.93
CA ARG A 149 4.76 -4.11 3.94
C ARG A 149 3.97 -5.40 3.87
N LEU A 150 4.48 -6.35 3.11
CA LEU A 150 3.92 -7.71 3.12
C LEU A 150 4.23 -8.39 4.46
N PRO A 151 3.31 -9.20 5.02
CA PRO A 151 3.61 -10.03 6.17
C PRO A 151 4.76 -11.01 5.88
N PRO A 152 5.45 -11.51 6.92
CA PRO A 152 6.45 -12.56 6.75
C PRO A 152 5.88 -13.79 6.00
N ASP A 153 6.71 -14.40 5.14
CA ASP A 153 6.38 -15.60 4.36
C ASP A 153 5.17 -15.46 3.41
N VAL A 154 4.76 -14.23 3.10
CA VAL A 154 3.72 -13.90 2.12
C VAL A 154 4.38 -13.32 0.86
N GLY A 155 3.93 -13.75 -0.32
CA GLY A 155 4.34 -13.11 -1.57
C GLY A 155 3.33 -13.21 -2.69
N PHE A 156 3.39 -12.26 -3.63
CA PHE A 156 2.59 -12.30 -4.85
C PHE A 156 3.24 -13.24 -5.87
N LYS A 157 2.50 -14.25 -6.34
CA LYS A 157 2.99 -15.22 -7.32
C LYS A 157 2.92 -14.68 -8.75
N VAL A 158 4.06 -14.65 -9.43
CA VAL A 158 4.21 -14.16 -10.81
C VAL A 158 5.03 -15.12 -11.67
N GLY A 159 5.01 -14.94 -12.98
CA GLY A 159 5.70 -15.82 -13.94
C GLY A 159 5.17 -17.26 -13.90
N GLY A 160 5.87 -18.18 -14.57
CA GLY A 160 5.54 -19.60 -14.54
C GLY A 160 4.10 -19.88 -14.96
N LYS A 161 3.32 -20.48 -14.04
CA LYS A 161 1.90 -20.79 -14.27
C LYS A 161 0.94 -19.65 -13.85
N SER A 162 1.47 -18.54 -13.34
CA SER A 162 0.68 -17.32 -13.08
C SER A 162 0.24 -16.69 -14.40
N ARG A 163 -0.85 -15.91 -14.36
CA ARG A 163 -1.27 -15.07 -15.49
C ARG A 163 -0.46 -13.78 -15.62
N ILE A 164 0.37 -13.46 -14.63
CA ILE A 164 1.20 -12.25 -14.60
C ILE A 164 2.54 -12.53 -15.26
N THR A 165 2.71 -12.07 -16.50
CA THR A 165 3.98 -12.13 -17.26
C THR A 165 4.60 -10.76 -17.48
N TYR A 166 3.85 -9.68 -17.26
CA TYR A 166 4.33 -8.30 -17.28
C TYR A 166 3.92 -7.56 -16.01
N PHE A 167 4.76 -6.63 -15.63
CA PHE A 167 4.45 -5.56 -14.70
C PHE A 167 4.15 -4.28 -15.47
N VAL A 168 3.08 -3.59 -15.10
CA VAL A 168 2.76 -2.24 -15.61
C VAL A 168 2.79 -1.29 -14.43
N LEU A 169 3.74 -0.36 -14.45
CA LEU A 169 3.81 0.73 -13.47
C LEU A 169 3.12 1.95 -14.06
N GLN A 170 2.09 2.43 -13.36
CA GLN A 170 1.41 3.69 -13.62
C GLN A 170 1.88 4.73 -12.60
N ILE A 171 2.22 5.93 -13.07
CA ILE A 171 2.52 7.09 -12.23
C ILE A 171 1.60 8.23 -12.63
N HIS A 172 0.94 8.80 -11.62
CA HIS A 172 0.19 10.03 -11.77
C HIS A 172 1.07 11.23 -11.39
N TYR A 173 1.25 12.14 -12.36
CA TYR A 173 1.93 13.42 -12.18
C TYR A 173 0.89 14.52 -12.03
N GLY A 174 0.67 14.95 -10.78
CA GLY A 174 -0.36 15.94 -10.45
C GLY A 174 0.05 17.37 -10.85
N ASP A 175 1.20 17.84 -10.38
CA ASP A 175 1.69 19.20 -10.66
C ASP A 175 2.96 19.17 -11.52
N VAL A 176 2.86 19.71 -12.74
CA VAL A 176 4.00 19.80 -13.66
C VAL A 176 4.90 21.01 -13.43
N HIS A 177 4.60 21.89 -12.49
CA HIS A 177 5.47 23.01 -12.16
C HIS A 177 6.86 22.58 -11.67
N ALA A 178 6.96 21.39 -11.07
CA ALA A 178 8.24 20.79 -10.73
C ALA A 178 9.13 20.56 -11.98
N PHE A 179 8.56 20.40 -13.18
CA PHE A 179 9.29 20.14 -14.43
C PHE A 179 9.66 21.42 -15.22
N ARG A 180 9.52 22.62 -14.63
CA ARG A 180 9.86 23.90 -15.30
C ARG A 180 11.36 24.01 -15.65
N ASP A 181 12.21 23.35 -14.90
CA ASP A 181 13.65 23.23 -15.16
C ASP A 181 14.01 22.17 -16.21
N HIS A 182 12.99 21.54 -16.82
CA HIS A 182 13.12 20.48 -17.82
C HIS A 182 13.90 19.25 -17.32
N HIS A 183 13.92 19.01 -16.01
CA HIS A 183 14.48 17.78 -15.48
C HIS A 183 13.69 16.55 -15.94
N ARG A 184 14.32 15.38 -15.88
CA ARG A 184 13.70 14.10 -16.24
C ARG A 184 13.39 13.32 -14.96
N ASP A 185 12.20 12.75 -14.89
CA ASP A 185 11.77 11.91 -13.78
C ASP A 185 11.98 10.41 -14.10
N CYS A 186 12.60 9.72 -13.15
CA CYS A 186 12.87 8.28 -13.18
C CYS A 186 12.22 7.56 -11.98
N SER A 187 11.11 8.09 -11.48
CA SER A 187 10.36 7.51 -10.38
C SER A 187 9.89 6.10 -10.71
N GLY A 188 9.69 5.30 -9.69
CA GLY A 188 9.12 3.95 -9.81
C GLY A 188 9.35 3.09 -8.58
N LEU A 189 9.50 1.79 -8.80
CA LEU A 189 9.56 0.78 -7.73
C LEU A 189 10.76 -0.14 -7.94
N THR A 190 11.32 -0.63 -6.84
CA THR A 190 12.18 -1.81 -6.82
C THR A 190 11.41 -2.96 -6.17
N LEU A 191 11.22 -4.04 -6.93
CA LEU A 191 10.53 -5.24 -6.48
C LEU A 191 11.55 -6.20 -5.88
N ARG A 192 11.39 -6.57 -4.61
CA ARG A 192 12.20 -7.65 -4.01
C ARG A 192 11.53 -8.98 -4.30
N MET A 193 12.25 -9.86 -4.97
CA MET A 193 11.71 -11.11 -5.51
C MET A 193 12.52 -12.33 -5.06
N THR A 194 11.88 -13.49 -5.06
CA THR A 194 12.53 -14.78 -4.79
C THR A 194 11.95 -15.90 -5.66
N SER A 195 12.78 -16.89 -6.00
CA SER A 195 12.32 -18.16 -6.57
C SER A 195 11.88 -19.17 -5.51
N LYS A 196 12.10 -18.90 -4.21
CA LYS A 196 11.66 -19.78 -3.13
C LYS A 196 10.13 -19.72 -2.99
N PRO A 197 9.43 -20.87 -3.08
CA PRO A 197 8.00 -20.92 -2.83
C PRO A 197 7.63 -20.34 -1.47
N GLN A 198 6.67 -19.41 -1.47
CA GLN A 198 6.11 -18.86 -0.24
C GLN A 198 4.98 -19.77 0.26
N PRO A 199 4.90 -20.06 1.57
CA PRO A 199 3.80 -20.84 2.13
C PRO A 199 2.46 -20.11 2.00
N PHE A 200 2.48 -18.77 1.98
CA PHE A 200 1.31 -17.94 1.80
C PHE A 200 1.42 -17.08 0.55
N ILE A 201 0.32 -17.01 -0.19
CA ILE A 201 0.24 -16.23 -1.43
C ILE A 201 -0.64 -15.01 -1.18
N ALA A 202 -0.10 -13.83 -1.49
CA ALA A 202 -0.84 -12.59 -1.47
C ALA A 202 -1.83 -12.53 -2.65
N GLY A 203 -2.96 -11.88 -2.41
CA GLY A 203 -3.97 -11.61 -3.40
C GLY A 203 -4.75 -10.34 -3.11
N MET A 204 -5.62 -9.98 -4.06
CA MET A 204 -6.52 -8.85 -4.00
C MET A 204 -7.97 -9.33 -4.08
N TYR A 205 -8.82 -8.77 -3.23
CA TYR A 205 -10.28 -8.88 -3.35
C TYR A 205 -10.81 -7.48 -3.66
N LEU A 206 -11.39 -7.28 -4.84
CA LEU A 206 -11.98 -6.01 -5.23
C LEU A 206 -13.50 -6.05 -4.99
N MET A 207 -14.01 -5.20 -4.11
CA MET A 207 -15.44 -4.88 -4.07
C MET A 207 -15.66 -3.58 -4.82
N MET A 208 -16.47 -3.61 -5.87
CA MET A 208 -16.77 -2.42 -6.66
C MET A 208 -18.23 -2.31 -7.03
N SER A 209 -18.74 -1.08 -7.08
CA SER A 209 -20.10 -0.81 -7.60
C SER A 209 -20.01 -0.47 -9.08
N VAL A 210 -20.94 -1.00 -9.88
CA VAL A 210 -21.05 -0.73 -11.32
C VAL A 210 -22.37 -0.05 -11.72
N THR A 211 -23.37 -0.04 -10.84
CA THR A 211 -24.74 0.42 -11.16
C THR A 211 -25.11 1.77 -10.52
N THR A 212 -24.30 2.26 -9.57
CA THR A 212 -24.64 3.47 -8.79
C THR A 212 -24.81 4.70 -9.68
N ILE A 213 -25.84 5.49 -9.37
CA ILE A 213 -26.10 6.80 -9.96
C ILE A 213 -26.20 7.81 -8.82
N ILE A 214 -25.39 8.87 -8.89
CA ILE A 214 -25.39 9.97 -7.91
C ILE A 214 -26.21 11.13 -8.50
N PRO A 215 -27.40 11.44 -7.93
CA PRO A 215 -28.20 12.57 -8.38
C PRO A 215 -27.56 13.91 -8.00
N PRO A 216 -27.71 14.96 -8.84
CA PRO A 216 -27.20 16.29 -8.53
C PRO A 216 -27.90 16.87 -7.29
N GLY A 217 -27.13 17.51 -6.41
CA GLY A 217 -27.63 18.14 -5.17
C GLY A 217 -27.97 17.17 -4.03
N ASN A 218 -27.92 15.85 -4.24
CA ASN A 218 -28.15 14.90 -3.15
C ASN A 218 -27.02 14.98 -2.12
N LYS A 219 -27.35 15.18 -0.84
CA LYS A 219 -26.34 15.22 0.23
C LYS A 219 -25.63 13.88 0.44
N VAL A 220 -26.38 12.78 0.28
CA VAL A 220 -25.89 11.42 0.53
C VAL A 220 -26.44 10.51 -0.55
N THR A 221 -25.53 9.78 -1.21
CA THR A 221 -25.84 8.63 -2.06
C THR A 221 -24.94 7.47 -1.62
N ASN A 222 -25.53 6.31 -1.31
CA ASN A 222 -24.76 5.12 -0.93
C ASN A 222 -24.63 4.17 -2.12
N ALA A 223 -23.41 3.71 -2.37
CA ALA A 223 -23.14 2.56 -3.22
C ALA A 223 -22.82 1.37 -2.32
N ASP A 224 -23.68 0.37 -2.33
CA ASP A 224 -23.61 -0.81 -1.47
C ASP A 224 -23.25 -2.04 -2.32
N VAL A 225 -22.19 -2.74 -1.95
CA VAL A 225 -21.67 -3.91 -2.66
C VAL A 225 -21.59 -5.06 -1.67
N ALA A 226 -22.14 -6.23 -2.00
CA ALA A 226 -22.00 -7.39 -1.14
C ALA A 226 -22.05 -8.72 -1.90
N CYS A 227 -21.10 -9.61 -1.61
CA CYS A 227 -21.06 -10.96 -2.17
C CYS A 227 -20.83 -12.01 -1.09
N THR A 228 -21.40 -13.19 -1.30
CA THR A 228 -21.09 -14.36 -0.48
C THR A 228 -19.71 -14.90 -0.86
N TYR A 229 -18.87 -15.12 0.14
CA TYR A 229 -17.54 -15.65 -0.04
C TYR A 229 -17.56 -17.18 -0.12
N ASN A 230 -17.15 -17.73 -1.27
CA ASN A 230 -17.31 -19.15 -1.59
C ASN A 230 -15.97 -19.90 -1.80
N SER A 231 -14.88 -19.42 -1.17
CA SER A 231 -13.54 -20.00 -1.34
C SER A 231 -12.89 -20.38 0.00
N TYR A 232 -11.65 -20.87 -0.07
CA TYR A 232 -10.82 -21.20 1.09
C TYR A 232 -10.50 -19.94 1.92
N PRO A 233 -10.18 -20.07 3.22
CA PRO A 233 -9.99 -18.90 4.07
C PRO A 233 -8.95 -17.90 3.56
N ILE A 234 -9.30 -16.62 3.61
CA ILE A 234 -8.39 -15.48 3.36
C ILE A 234 -8.19 -14.68 4.64
N TYR A 235 -7.02 -14.03 4.72
CA TYR A 235 -6.62 -13.22 5.86
C TYR A 235 -6.28 -11.80 5.40
N PRO A 236 -7.22 -10.85 5.52
CA PRO A 236 -6.98 -9.46 5.16
C PRO A 236 -5.85 -8.86 5.98
N PHE A 237 -4.93 -8.13 5.34
CA PHE A 237 -3.83 -7.46 6.03
C PHE A 237 -3.65 -5.99 5.61
N ALA A 238 -4.16 -5.59 4.45
CA ALA A 238 -4.21 -4.19 4.04
C ALA A 238 -5.44 -3.90 3.17
N PHE A 239 -5.83 -2.64 3.08
CA PHE A 239 -6.92 -2.20 2.22
C PHE A 239 -6.62 -0.84 1.58
N ARG A 240 -7.20 -0.60 0.40
CA ARG A 240 -7.15 0.68 -0.31
C ARG A 240 -8.57 1.05 -0.73
N THR A 241 -8.93 2.31 -0.50
CA THR A 241 -10.20 2.89 -0.96
C THR A 241 -9.94 3.78 -2.16
N HIS A 242 -10.80 3.72 -3.17
CA HIS A 242 -10.72 4.59 -4.33
C HIS A 242 -12.11 5.05 -4.77
N THR A 243 -12.22 6.36 -4.93
CA THR A 243 -13.30 7.09 -5.58
C THR A 243 -12.68 8.25 -6.35
N HIS A 244 -13.50 8.98 -7.12
CA HIS A 244 -13.16 10.32 -7.57
C HIS A 244 -13.61 11.36 -6.52
N LYS A 245 -13.96 12.57 -6.96
CA LYS A 245 -14.12 13.78 -6.13
C LYS A 245 -15.31 13.74 -5.17
N LEU A 246 -16.36 12.98 -5.47
CA LEU A 246 -17.62 12.98 -4.72
C LEU A 246 -17.60 12.05 -3.50
N GLY A 247 -16.65 11.12 -3.44
CA GLY A 247 -16.56 10.14 -2.36
C GLY A 247 -16.18 10.77 -1.01
N GLN A 248 -16.99 10.50 0.01
CA GLN A 248 -16.85 11.03 1.36
C GLN A 248 -16.14 10.02 2.29
N VAL A 249 -16.58 8.76 2.26
CA VAL A 249 -16.01 7.67 3.04
C VAL A 249 -16.30 6.34 2.34
N VAL A 250 -15.35 5.41 2.43
CA VAL A 250 -15.51 4.03 1.98
C VAL A 250 -15.18 3.09 3.14
N SER A 251 -16.04 2.11 3.37
CA SER A 251 -15.88 1.12 4.43
C SER A 251 -16.11 -0.29 3.91
N GLY A 252 -15.30 -1.25 4.36
CA GLY A 252 -15.40 -2.67 4.04
C GLY A 252 -15.55 -3.52 5.29
N TYR A 253 -16.39 -4.54 5.22
CA TYR A 253 -16.79 -5.40 6.34
C TYR A 253 -16.84 -6.86 5.93
N ARG A 254 -16.63 -7.73 6.92
CA ARG A 254 -17.06 -9.13 6.88
C ARG A 254 -18.30 -9.29 7.74
N ILE A 255 -19.31 -9.98 7.22
CA ILE A 255 -20.53 -10.35 7.94
C ILE A 255 -20.51 -11.87 8.16
N ARG A 256 -20.66 -12.29 9.41
CA ARG A 256 -20.80 -13.70 9.81
C ARG A 256 -21.84 -13.77 10.92
N ASP A 257 -22.84 -14.62 10.77
CA ASP A 257 -23.94 -14.78 11.74
C ASP A 257 -24.63 -13.45 12.08
N GLY A 258 -24.84 -12.60 11.07
CA GLY A 258 -25.41 -11.24 11.23
C GLY A 258 -24.47 -10.21 11.86
N LYS A 259 -23.26 -10.59 12.30
CA LYS A 259 -22.29 -9.69 12.92
C LYS A 259 -21.37 -9.05 11.88
N TRP A 260 -21.40 -7.72 11.81
CA TRP A 260 -20.50 -6.91 10.99
C TRP A 260 -19.15 -6.73 11.70
N THR A 261 -18.06 -7.03 10.99
CA THR A 261 -16.69 -6.87 11.49
C THR A 261 -15.90 -6.00 10.51
N LEU A 262 -15.44 -4.84 10.98
CA LEU A 262 -14.75 -3.84 10.15
C LEU A 262 -13.41 -4.37 9.64
N ILE A 263 -13.24 -4.43 8.31
CA ILE A 263 -11.96 -4.74 7.66
C ILE A 263 -11.11 -3.48 7.53
N GLY A 264 -11.73 -2.40 7.06
CA GLY A 264 -11.08 -1.11 6.86
C GLY A 264 -12.11 -0.02 6.56
N ARG A 265 -11.80 1.20 6.96
CA ARG A 265 -12.62 2.39 6.70
C ARG A 265 -11.68 3.57 6.48
N GLN A 266 -11.85 4.28 5.38
CA GLN A 266 -11.02 5.43 5.05
C GLN A 266 -11.80 6.42 4.19
N THR A 267 -11.42 7.69 4.26
CA THR A 267 -11.88 8.67 3.27
C THR A 267 -11.04 8.56 2.00
N PRO A 268 -11.67 8.44 0.83
CA PRO A 268 -10.96 8.27 -0.44
C PRO A 268 -10.28 9.58 -0.90
N GLN A 269 -10.49 10.70 -0.19
CA GLN A 269 -9.81 11.97 -0.42
C GLN A 269 -8.43 12.04 0.27
N LEU A 270 -8.08 11.09 1.13
CA LEU A 270 -6.71 10.93 1.63
C LEU A 270 -5.82 10.20 0.60
N PRO A 271 -4.48 10.22 0.75
CA PRO A 271 -3.58 9.46 -0.12
C PRO A 271 -4.05 8.02 -0.30
N GLN A 272 -4.40 7.66 -1.54
CA GLN A 272 -5.04 6.37 -1.85
C GLN A 272 -4.04 5.22 -1.96
N ALA A 273 -3.26 5.02 -0.90
CA ALA A 273 -2.36 3.89 -0.73
C ALA A 273 -3.05 2.72 0.00
N PHE A 274 -2.32 1.65 0.26
CA PHE A 274 -2.79 0.55 1.08
C PHE A 274 -2.51 0.80 2.57
N TYR A 275 -3.57 0.92 3.35
CA TYR A 275 -3.54 1.06 4.80
C TYR A 275 -3.66 -0.30 5.48
N PRO A 276 -3.07 -0.51 6.68
CA PRO A 276 -3.23 -1.76 7.43
C PRO A 276 -4.70 -2.07 7.70
N ALA A 277 -5.13 -3.30 7.44
CA ALA A 277 -6.46 -3.77 7.79
C ALA A 277 -6.57 -4.05 9.30
N THR A 278 -7.80 -4.12 9.80
CA THR A 278 -8.06 -4.53 11.19
C THR A 278 -7.45 -5.91 11.45
N LYS A 279 -6.64 -6.02 12.51
CA LYS A 279 -5.89 -7.23 12.86
C LYS A 279 -6.82 -8.38 13.28
N GLY A 280 -6.41 -9.62 12.97
CA GLY A 280 -7.08 -10.84 13.46
C GLY A 280 -8.36 -11.21 12.70
N ILE A 281 -8.64 -10.56 11.57
CA ILE A 281 -9.79 -10.92 10.75
C ILE A 281 -9.42 -12.08 9.82
N ASN A 282 -10.35 -13.03 9.73
CA ASN A 282 -10.39 -14.01 8.65
C ASN A 282 -11.75 -13.99 7.98
N VAL A 283 -11.76 -14.28 6.69
CA VAL A 283 -12.97 -14.51 5.90
C VAL A 283 -12.96 -15.98 5.50
N LYS A 284 -14.10 -16.65 5.66
CA LYS A 284 -14.27 -18.08 5.43
C LYS A 284 -15.47 -18.31 4.52
N TYR A 285 -15.53 -19.50 3.95
CA TYR A 285 -16.68 -19.96 3.18
C TYR A 285 -18.00 -19.67 3.90
N GLY A 286 -18.95 -19.05 3.20
CA GLY A 286 -20.27 -18.67 3.71
C GLY A 286 -20.35 -17.29 4.35
N ASP A 287 -19.23 -16.61 4.62
CA ASP A 287 -19.25 -15.20 5.04
C ASP A 287 -19.78 -14.30 3.92
N THR A 288 -20.31 -13.12 4.26
CA THR A 288 -20.55 -12.06 3.28
C THR A 288 -19.47 -11.00 3.40
N LEU A 289 -18.84 -10.66 2.28
CA LEU A 289 -17.99 -9.47 2.18
C LEU A 289 -18.87 -8.32 1.69
N ALA A 290 -18.85 -7.20 2.40
CA ALA A 290 -19.69 -6.05 2.12
C ALA A 290 -18.88 -4.76 2.15
N ALA A 291 -19.14 -3.84 1.21
CA ALA A 291 -18.57 -2.50 1.20
C ALA A 291 -19.66 -1.45 0.98
N ARG A 292 -19.45 -0.26 1.56
CA ARG A 292 -20.25 0.94 1.31
C ARG A 292 -19.33 2.08 0.91
N CYS A 293 -19.61 2.73 -0.22
CA CYS A 293 -19.12 4.07 -0.52
C CYS A 293 -20.23 5.08 -0.28
N VAL A 294 -19.90 6.17 0.40
CA VAL A 294 -20.80 7.30 0.63
C VAL A 294 -20.36 8.45 -0.27
N PHE A 295 -21.26 8.97 -1.08
CA PHE A 295 -21.03 10.07 -2.01
C PHE A 295 -21.89 11.29 -1.69
N THR A 296 -21.42 12.48 -2.08
CA THR A 296 -22.25 13.69 -2.21
C THR A 296 -22.47 14.02 -3.69
N GLY A 297 -23.67 14.46 -4.05
CA GLY A 297 -23.98 15.05 -5.34
C GLY A 297 -23.99 16.59 -5.29
N GLU A 298 -23.70 17.20 -4.15
CA GLU A 298 -23.61 18.66 -4.01
C GLU A 298 -22.54 19.23 -4.96
N GLY A 299 -22.86 20.37 -5.60
CA GLY A 299 -22.00 21.01 -6.60
C GLY A 299 -22.11 20.42 -8.02
N ARG A 300 -22.76 19.26 -8.21
CA ARG A 300 -23.06 18.72 -9.55
C ARG A 300 -24.41 19.26 -10.07
N THR A 301 -24.48 19.52 -11.37
CA THR A 301 -25.72 19.94 -12.08
C THR A 301 -26.38 18.79 -12.84
N THR A 302 -25.65 17.71 -13.11
CA THR A 302 -26.12 16.52 -13.82
C THR A 302 -25.89 15.25 -12.98
N LYS A 303 -26.55 14.16 -13.37
CA LYS A 303 -26.32 12.84 -12.76
C LYS A 303 -24.88 12.40 -13.03
N THR A 304 -24.24 11.86 -12.00
CA THR A 304 -22.91 11.23 -12.11
C THR A 304 -23.08 9.72 -12.07
N TYR A 305 -22.42 9.01 -12.98
CA TYR A 305 -22.49 7.55 -13.12
C TYR A 305 -21.16 6.92 -12.72
N ILE A 306 -21.14 5.60 -12.51
CA ILE A 306 -19.88 4.87 -12.41
C ILE A 306 -19.16 4.86 -13.76
N GLY A 307 -17.88 5.22 -13.78
CA GLY A 307 -17.07 5.33 -15.00
C GLY A 307 -15.62 5.69 -14.73
N GLY A 308 -14.82 5.70 -15.81
CA GLY A 308 -13.36 5.87 -15.75
C GLY A 308 -12.85 7.30 -15.80
N THR A 309 -13.70 8.27 -16.11
CA THR A 309 -13.27 9.67 -16.27
C THR A 309 -13.40 10.45 -14.96
N SER A 310 -12.73 11.61 -14.87
CA SER A 310 -12.83 12.50 -13.70
C SER A 310 -14.23 13.11 -13.49
N ASP A 311 -15.07 13.09 -14.53
CA ASP A 311 -16.46 13.52 -14.47
C ASP A 311 -17.40 12.41 -13.96
N ASP A 312 -16.99 11.15 -14.15
CA ASP A 312 -17.64 9.97 -13.57
C ASP A 312 -17.25 9.76 -12.10
N GLU A 313 -17.75 8.69 -11.49
CA GLU A 313 -17.31 8.22 -10.18
C GLU A 313 -16.85 6.75 -10.19
N MET A 314 -16.14 6.38 -9.14
CA MET A 314 -15.81 4.98 -8.83
C MET A 314 -16.11 4.69 -7.37
N CYS A 315 -16.49 3.45 -7.08
CA CYS A 315 -16.58 2.95 -5.72
C CYS A 315 -15.78 1.66 -5.66
N ASN A 316 -14.52 1.74 -5.21
CA ASN A 316 -13.64 0.58 -5.13
C ASN A 316 -13.09 0.42 -3.71
N PHE A 317 -13.27 -0.78 -3.14
CA PHE A 317 -12.59 -1.24 -1.94
C PHE A 317 -11.69 -2.41 -2.31
N TYR A 318 -10.38 -2.15 -2.35
CA TYR A 318 -9.35 -3.15 -2.59
C TYR A 318 -8.90 -3.73 -1.26
N MET A 319 -9.05 -5.04 -1.07
CA MET A 319 -8.59 -5.74 0.12
C MET A 319 -7.43 -6.65 -0.23
N MET A 320 -6.23 -6.33 0.24
CA MET A 320 -5.11 -7.27 0.21
C MET A 320 -5.31 -8.35 1.28
N TYR A 321 -5.16 -9.59 0.86
CA TYR A 321 -5.19 -10.75 1.74
C TYR A 321 -4.08 -11.73 1.42
N TYR A 322 -3.83 -12.69 2.31
CA TYR A 322 -3.05 -13.87 2.00
C TYR A 322 -3.86 -15.16 2.19
N MET A 323 -3.46 -16.21 1.48
CA MET A 323 -4.03 -17.57 1.55
C MET A 323 -2.92 -18.61 1.65
N GLU A 324 -3.24 -19.81 2.16
CA GLU A 324 -2.36 -20.97 2.00
C GLU A 324 -2.09 -21.25 0.52
N SER A 325 -0.82 -21.47 0.16
CA SER A 325 -0.37 -21.57 -1.23
C SER A 325 -1.09 -22.63 -2.07
N ARG A 326 -1.45 -23.77 -1.47
CA ARG A 326 -2.19 -24.87 -2.13
C ARG A 326 -3.63 -24.51 -2.54
N HIS A 327 -4.19 -23.44 -1.97
CA HIS A 327 -5.56 -22.99 -2.19
C HIS A 327 -5.63 -21.57 -2.77
N ALA A 328 -4.48 -21.00 -3.13
CA ALA A 328 -4.37 -19.60 -3.49
C ALA A 328 -5.18 -19.25 -4.75
N ALA A 329 -6.12 -18.33 -4.60
CA ALA A 329 -6.82 -17.65 -5.67
C ALA A 329 -6.49 -16.15 -5.55
N PRO A 330 -5.45 -15.64 -6.25
CA PRO A 330 -4.85 -14.35 -5.93
C PRO A 330 -5.66 -13.12 -6.37
N PHE A 331 -6.64 -13.25 -7.26
CA PHE A 331 -7.47 -12.13 -7.70
C PHE A 331 -8.92 -12.58 -7.72
N GLN A 332 -9.74 -11.86 -6.95
CA GLN A 332 -11.17 -12.11 -6.76
C GLN A 332 -11.89 -10.77 -6.76
N GLU A 333 -13.13 -10.75 -7.19
CA GLU A 333 -13.94 -9.54 -7.27
C GLU A 333 -15.39 -9.78 -6.85
N CYS A 334 -16.05 -8.70 -6.48
CA CYS A 334 -17.46 -8.62 -6.17
C CYS A 334 -18.03 -7.34 -6.80
N MET A 335 -18.99 -7.52 -7.68
CA MET A 335 -19.71 -6.42 -8.35
C MET A 335 -21.24 -6.47 -8.09
N GLU A 336 -21.68 -7.32 -7.17
CA GLU A 336 -23.10 -7.49 -6.85
C GLU A 336 -23.60 -6.37 -5.93
N ASP A 337 -24.75 -5.82 -6.28
CA ASP A 337 -25.41 -4.79 -5.47
C ASP A 337 -25.90 -5.38 -4.14
N GLY A 338 -25.57 -4.70 -3.05
CA GLY A 338 -26.03 -5.03 -1.73
C GLY A 338 -27.52 -4.78 -1.55
N SER A 339 -28.26 -5.76 -1.01
CA SER A 339 -29.68 -5.57 -0.68
C SER A 339 -29.87 -4.49 0.39
N LYS A 340 -30.96 -3.71 0.27
CA LYS A 340 -31.30 -2.67 1.24
C LYS A 340 -31.52 -3.26 2.63
N GLU A 341 -32.13 -4.44 2.70
CA GLU A 341 -32.44 -5.17 3.94
C GLU A 341 -31.16 -5.54 4.70
N LEU A 342 -30.12 -6.00 4.00
CA LEU A 342 -28.82 -6.29 4.60
C LEU A 342 -28.20 -5.01 5.17
N PHE A 343 -28.13 -3.96 4.35
CA PHE A 343 -27.43 -2.72 4.66
C PHE A 343 -28.18 -1.78 5.61
N GLN A 344 -29.43 -2.09 5.98
CA GLN A 344 -30.11 -1.44 7.12
C GLN A 344 -29.40 -1.68 8.45
N ASN A 345 -28.67 -2.79 8.57
CA ASN A 345 -27.97 -3.19 9.80
C ASN A 345 -26.47 -2.84 9.78
N ILE A 346 -26.00 -2.08 8.79
CA ILE A 346 -24.59 -1.67 8.73
C ILE A 346 -24.23 -0.79 9.93
N PRO A 347 -23.04 -0.95 10.53
CA PRO A 347 -22.60 -0.11 11.63
C PRO A 347 -22.64 1.39 11.27
N PRO A 348 -23.16 2.27 12.16
CA PRO A 348 -23.39 3.69 11.85
C PRO A 348 -22.15 4.45 11.37
N GLU A 349 -20.96 4.08 11.85
CA GLU A 349 -19.68 4.67 11.46
C GLU A 349 -19.41 4.58 9.95
N ALA A 350 -20.02 3.63 9.23
CA ALA A 350 -19.92 3.51 7.79
C ALA A 350 -20.50 4.73 7.04
N ASN A 351 -21.40 5.49 7.68
CA ASN A 351 -22.08 6.64 7.09
C ASN A 351 -21.46 7.99 7.50
N VAL A 352 -20.52 7.99 8.45
CA VAL A 352 -19.94 9.21 9.01
C VAL A 352 -18.65 9.51 8.24
N PRO A 353 -18.51 10.69 7.59
CA PRO A 353 -17.23 11.09 6.99
C PRO A 353 -16.12 11.14 8.03
N ILE A 354 -14.90 10.81 7.63
CA ILE A 354 -13.72 10.98 8.49
C ILE A 354 -13.26 12.44 8.36
N THR A 355 -13.14 13.15 9.47
CA THR A 355 -12.60 14.52 9.47
C THR A 355 -11.12 14.47 9.12
N VAL A 356 -10.72 15.22 8.09
CA VAL A 356 -9.34 15.32 7.64
C VAL A 356 -8.90 16.78 7.65
N PRO A 357 -7.72 17.10 8.20
CA PRO A 357 -7.13 18.44 8.05
C PRO A 357 -6.93 18.77 6.55
N PRO A 358 -7.23 20.01 6.10
CA PRO A 358 -7.12 20.38 4.69
C PRO A 358 -5.75 20.06 4.06
N GLU A 359 -4.67 20.17 4.84
CA GLU A 359 -3.29 19.88 4.42
C GLU A 359 -3.02 18.41 4.05
N MET A 360 -3.86 17.47 4.48
CA MET A 360 -3.72 16.05 4.19
C MET A 360 -4.60 15.58 3.03
N MET A 361 -5.48 16.45 2.50
CA MET A 361 -6.37 16.11 1.39
C MET A 361 -5.59 15.99 0.08
N MET A 362 -5.94 14.99 -0.72
CA MET A 362 -5.46 14.85 -2.09
C MET A 362 -6.13 15.93 -2.94
N HIS A 363 -5.37 16.92 -3.38
CA HIS A 363 -5.86 17.93 -4.32
C HIS A 363 -6.03 17.30 -5.71
N HIS A 364 -7.27 17.02 -6.10
CA HIS A 364 -7.60 16.81 -7.51
C HIS A 364 -7.67 18.18 -8.18
N MET A 365 -6.62 18.57 -8.90
CA MET A 365 -6.58 19.85 -9.62
C MET A 365 -7.73 19.93 -10.65
N MET A 366 -8.23 21.14 -10.93
CA MET A 366 -9.18 21.40 -12.01
C MET A 366 -8.60 22.45 -12.95
N HIS A 367 -8.74 22.24 -14.24
CA HIS A 367 -8.85 23.32 -15.21
C HIS A 367 -10.09 23.12 -16.07
N SER A 368 -11.14 23.88 -15.78
CA SER A 368 -12.25 24.11 -16.69
C SER A 368 -11.79 25.00 -17.84
N ALA A 369 -12.06 24.59 -19.07
CA ALA A 369 -11.77 25.37 -20.27
C ALA A 369 -12.67 26.62 -20.36
N GLY A 370 -12.05 27.79 -20.51
CA GLY A 370 -12.57 28.90 -21.32
C GLY A 370 -13.55 29.89 -20.69
N ALA A 371 -13.01 30.96 -20.08
CA ALA A 371 -13.56 32.31 -20.21
C ALA A 371 -12.38 33.31 -20.15
N PRO A 372 -12.34 34.36 -20.98
CA PRO A 372 -11.17 35.24 -21.07
C PRO A 372 -11.11 36.17 -19.86
N ALA A 373 -10.02 36.07 -19.08
CA ALA A 373 -9.72 36.99 -18.01
C ALA A 373 -9.15 38.30 -18.60
N THR A 374 -9.83 39.42 -18.34
CA THR A 374 -9.28 40.77 -18.43
C THR A 374 -8.31 41.01 -17.27
N PRO A 375 -7.16 41.70 -17.45
CA PRO A 375 -6.16 41.84 -16.41
C PRO A 375 -6.37 43.14 -15.63
N GLU A 376 -6.71 43.07 -14.34
CA GLU A 376 -6.47 44.19 -13.42
C GLU A 376 -5.97 43.74 -12.05
N HIS A 377 -4.90 44.43 -11.67
CA HIS A 377 -4.28 44.63 -10.35
C HIS A 377 -3.69 43.47 -9.54
N GLN A 378 -2.38 43.39 -9.71
CA GLN A 378 -1.35 42.91 -8.80
C GLN A 378 -1.30 43.82 -7.55
N ASP A 379 -1.48 43.23 -6.36
CA ASP A 379 -1.06 43.85 -5.10
C ASP A 379 -0.32 42.80 -4.25
N ASP A 380 0.90 43.18 -3.86
CA ASP A 380 1.82 42.46 -2.98
C ASP A 380 1.23 42.31 -1.58
N MET A 381 1.24 41.09 -1.05
CA MET A 381 1.32 40.90 0.40
C MET A 381 2.06 39.62 0.75
N ALA A 382 3.33 39.80 1.12
CA ALA A 382 4.17 38.81 1.79
C ALA A 382 3.51 38.34 3.09
N LEU A 383 3.30 37.04 3.23
CA LEU A 383 2.92 36.41 4.50
C LEU A 383 4.14 35.77 5.16
N LEU A 384 4.52 36.38 6.27
CA LEU A 384 5.55 35.98 7.22
C LEU A 384 5.22 34.60 7.82
N GLN A 385 6.22 33.70 7.85
CA GLN A 385 6.17 32.46 8.62
C GLN A 385 6.25 32.75 10.14
N PRO A 386 5.43 32.12 10.99
CA PRO A 386 5.67 32.12 12.43
C PRO A 386 6.70 31.04 12.81
N LYS A 387 7.66 31.44 13.65
CA LYS A 387 8.62 30.57 14.35
C LYS A 387 7.87 29.58 15.25
N ARG A 388 8.29 28.31 15.21
CA ARG A 388 7.83 27.25 16.10
C ARG A 388 8.62 27.32 17.41
N GLU A 389 7.94 27.58 18.52
CA GLU A 389 8.49 27.42 19.87
C GLU A 389 8.49 25.92 20.23
N GLU A 390 9.59 25.47 20.83
CA GLU A 390 9.77 24.12 21.37
C GLU A 390 8.95 23.97 22.65
N GLU A 391 8.09 22.96 22.72
CA GLU A 391 7.39 22.60 23.96
C GLU A 391 7.94 21.27 24.50
N GLU A 392 8.39 21.33 25.76
CA GLU A 392 8.97 20.25 26.55
C GLU A 392 7.98 19.12 26.83
N VAL A 393 8.44 17.87 26.70
CA VAL A 393 7.69 16.67 27.11
C VAL A 393 7.93 16.41 28.60
N LEU A 394 6.86 16.55 29.39
CA LEU A 394 6.79 16.12 30.79
C LEU A 394 6.49 14.62 30.88
N ASP A 395 7.41 13.89 31.51
CA ASP A 395 7.34 12.48 31.91
C ASP A 395 6.55 12.32 33.21
N GLN A 396 5.45 11.55 33.20
CA GLN A 396 4.90 10.89 34.40
C GLN A 396 4.16 9.58 34.04
N GLY A 397 4.62 8.46 34.59
CA GLY A 397 3.84 7.76 35.61
C GLY A 397 3.11 6.47 35.22
N GLU A 398 3.64 5.36 35.75
CA GLU A 398 3.09 4.00 35.83
C GLU A 398 1.64 3.89 36.34
N LEU A 399 0.93 2.81 35.94
CA LEU A 399 -0.07 2.13 36.79
C LEU A 399 -0.11 0.63 36.47
N ALA A 400 0.27 -0.18 37.47
CA ALA A 400 0.23 -1.63 37.49
C ALA A 400 -0.98 -2.14 38.28
N TRP A 401 -1.63 -3.23 37.85
CA TRP A 401 -2.39 -4.16 38.74
C TRP A 401 -2.40 -5.62 38.23
N ARG A 402 -1.65 -6.44 38.98
CA ARG A 402 -1.80 -7.87 39.41
C ARG A 402 -2.83 -8.85 38.79
N ASN A 403 -2.26 -10.00 38.40
CA ASN A 403 -2.54 -11.42 38.73
C ASN A 403 -3.93 -11.85 39.25
N HIS A 404 -4.49 -12.89 38.60
CA HIS A 404 -4.89 -14.13 39.29
C HIS A 404 -4.72 -15.38 38.40
N ILE A 405 -4.18 -16.42 39.04
CA ILE A 405 -3.85 -17.78 38.58
C ILE A 405 -5.10 -18.68 38.70
N LEU A 406 -5.25 -19.71 37.84
CA LEU A 406 -5.48 -21.11 38.24
C LEU A 406 -5.24 -22.11 37.09
N HIS A 407 -4.39 -23.11 37.39
CA HIS A 407 -4.01 -24.31 36.64
C HIS A 407 -5.16 -25.35 36.63
N ASN A 408 -5.43 -26.05 35.51
CA ASN A 408 -4.83 -27.30 35.00
C ASN A 408 -5.33 -28.57 35.70
N GLU A 409 -6.02 -29.46 34.97
CA GLU A 409 -5.98 -30.91 35.19
C GLU A 409 -5.97 -31.64 33.84
N THR A 410 -5.18 -32.71 33.82
CA THR A 410 -4.79 -33.57 32.69
C THR A 410 -5.38 -34.95 32.93
N THR A 411 -5.85 -35.65 31.90
CA THR A 411 -5.84 -37.13 31.89
C THR A 411 -5.81 -37.69 30.46
N CYS A 412 -5.05 -38.77 30.31
CA CYS A 412 -4.62 -39.41 29.07
C CYS A 412 -5.60 -40.49 28.51
N ILE A 413 -5.70 -40.56 27.16
CA ILE A 413 -5.55 -41.69 26.17
C ILE A 413 -5.79 -43.14 26.74
N PRO A 414 -6.44 -44.14 26.05
CA PRO A 414 -6.15 -44.49 24.65
C PRO A 414 -7.18 -45.21 23.73
N ASN A 415 -6.83 -45.21 22.43
CA ASN A 415 -7.02 -46.21 21.37
C ASN A 415 -8.42 -46.72 20.98
N GLY A 416 -8.65 -46.76 19.65
CA GLY A 416 -9.24 -47.95 19.01
C GLY A 416 -10.35 -47.72 17.97
N THR A 417 -9.94 -47.77 16.70
CA THR A 417 -10.57 -48.58 15.63
C THR A 417 -11.96 -48.20 15.08
N LEU A 418 -11.93 -47.71 13.83
CA LEU A 418 -12.67 -48.18 12.64
C LEU A 418 -14.07 -48.81 12.84
N PHE A 419 -15.11 -48.26 12.19
CA PHE A 419 -15.97 -48.99 11.24
C PHE A 419 -16.86 -48.04 10.42
N LEU A 420 -17.18 -48.51 9.21
CA LEU A 420 -17.93 -47.89 8.13
C LEU A 420 -19.39 -47.55 8.51
N LEU A 421 -19.91 -46.48 7.88
CA LEU A 421 -20.96 -46.54 6.84
C LEU A 421 -20.87 -45.31 5.93
#